data_AF-A0A9C9X1N9-F1
#
_entry.id   AF-A0A9C9X1N9-F1
#
_cell.length_a   1.000
_cell.length_b   1.000
_cell.length_c   1.000
_cell.angle_alpha   90.00
_cell.angle_beta   90.00
_cell.angle_gamma   90.00
#
_symmetry.space_group_name_H-M   'P 1'
#
loop_
_entity.id
_entity.type
_entity.pdbx_description
1 polymer ?
#
loop_
_entity_poly.entity_id
_entity_poly.type
_entity_poly.pdbx_seq_one_letter_code
_entity_poly.pdbx_strand_id
1 'polypeptide(L)'
;MNKRFLSFFSSLVIVLILCTFIWAQYPNVQVNDPASTSPEEVTISINPVNPQNLAAGANIDYYYYSFDGGLTWTEGNLTSSFGVWGDPCVHFDGSGNLYYGHLSNPPGGSWLDRIVVQKSLNGGVSWLNGAGIGLNGMKDQDKEWLASDMTSSPFRDNIYVSWTEFDAYGSTSPLDSSRILFS
;
A
#
# COMPACT_ATOMS: atom_id res chain seq x y z
N MET A 1 24.19 56.11 20.81
CA MET A 1 23.94 55.02 19.85
C MET A 1 23.01 55.54 18.75
N ASN A 2 23.38 55.43 17.47
CA ASN A 2 22.64 56.04 16.36
C ASN A 2 21.27 55.35 16.19
N LYS A 3 20.17 56.11 16.11
CA LYS A 3 18.80 55.57 15.92
C LYS A 3 18.70 54.65 14.68
N ARG A 4 19.48 54.94 13.64
CA ARG A 4 19.58 54.08 12.44
C ARG A 4 20.22 52.71 12.71
N PHE A 5 21.22 52.67 13.59
CA PHE A 5 21.87 51.42 13.99
C PHE A 5 20.92 50.54 14.82
N LEU A 6 20.15 51.14 15.73
CA LEU A 6 19.16 50.42 16.52
C LEU A 6 18.05 49.83 15.66
N SER A 7 17.52 50.62 14.72
CA SER A 7 16.49 50.15 13.78
C SER A 7 16.99 49.02 12.88
N PHE A 8 18.22 49.11 12.38
CA PHE A 8 18.82 48.05 11.56
C PHE A 8 19.02 46.76 12.37
N PHE A 9 19.53 46.87 13.59
CA PHE A 9 19.76 45.72 14.47
C PHE A 9 18.45 45.03 14.85
N SER A 10 17.39 45.78 15.18
CA SER A 10 16.06 45.22 15.46
C SER A 10 15.47 44.51 14.24
N SER A 11 15.56 45.10 13.04
CA SER A 11 15.08 44.44 11.82
C SER A 11 15.85 43.16 11.49
N LEU A 12 17.17 43.15 11.70
CA LEU A 12 18.01 41.97 11.47
C LEU A 12 17.65 40.83 12.44
N VAL A 13 17.42 41.14 13.72
CA VAL A 13 16.98 40.16 14.73
C VAL A 13 15.61 39.58 14.36
N ILE A 14 14.67 40.41 13.90
CA ILE A 14 13.34 39.96 13.45
C ILE A 14 13.47 39.02 12.24
N VAL A 15 14.29 39.37 11.24
CA VAL A 15 14.54 38.51 10.06
C VAL A 15 15.17 37.19 10.48
N LEU A 16 16.16 37.20 11.37
CA LEU A 16 16.81 35.98 11.86
C LEU A 16 15.83 35.09 12.64
N ILE A 17 14.95 35.66 13.47
CA ILE A 17 13.88 34.91 14.16
C ILE A 17 12.89 34.31 13.15
N LEU A 18 12.48 35.06 12.12
CA LEU A 18 11.57 34.57 11.08
C LEU A 18 12.18 33.43 10.25
N CYS A 19 13.50 33.42 10.04
CA CYS A 19 14.20 32.33 9.35
C CYS A 19 14.27 31.02 10.18
N THR A 20 14.15 31.07 11.51
CA THR A 20 14.22 29.86 12.36
C THR A 20 12.94 29.00 12.33
N PHE A 21 11.86 29.51 11.75
CA PHE A 21 10.59 28.79 11.61
C PHE A 21 10.42 28.08 10.25
N ILE A 22 11.42 28.14 9.38
CA ILE A 22 11.35 27.50 8.06
C ILE A 22 11.88 26.06 8.17
N TRP A 23 11.15 25.19 8.86
CA TRP A 23 11.31 23.73 8.75
C TRP A 23 10.61 23.26 7.47
N ALA A 24 11.00 23.82 6.32
CA ALA A 24 10.38 23.52 5.03
C ALA A 24 10.78 22.15 4.48
N GLN A 25 11.77 21.47 5.09
CA GLN A 25 12.13 20.12 4.69
C GLN A 25 11.21 19.13 5.39
N TYR A 26 10.41 18.41 4.60
CA TYR A 26 9.66 17.27 5.10
C TYR A 26 10.64 16.25 5.70
N PRO A 27 10.37 15.71 6.91
CA PRO A 27 11.18 14.62 7.44
C PRO A 27 11.13 13.42 6.49
N ASN A 28 12.30 12.87 6.14
CA ASN A 28 12.34 11.59 5.45
C ASN A 28 12.14 10.50 6.51
N VAL A 29 11.04 9.75 6.40
CA VAL A 29 10.69 8.69 7.34
C VAL A 29 10.98 7.35 6.68
N GLN A 30 11.84 6.56 7.32
CA GLN A 30 12.06 5.18 6.92
C GLN A 30 10.85 4.33 7.34
N VAL A 31 10.26 3.62 6.38
CA VAL A 31 9.06 2.78 6.59
C VAL A 31 9.44 1.35 6.97
N ASN A 32 10.39 0.76 6.24
CA ASN A 32 10.83 -0.62 6.45
C ASN A 32 11.88 -0.75 7.55
N ASP A 33 11.93 -1.91 8.19
CA ASP A 33 13.03 -2.27 9.07
C ASP A 33 14.36 -2.24 8.27
N PRO A 34 15.45 -1.64 8.80
CA PRO A 34 16.75 -1.62 8.14
C PRO A 34 17.32 -3.01 7.77
N ALA A 35 16.86 -4.07 8.43
CA ALA A 35 17.26 -5.44 8.14
C ALA A 35 16.45 -6.07 6.99
N SER A 36 15.33 -5.47 6.58
CA SER A 36 14.47 -5.98 5.52
C SER A 36 15.19 -5.91 4.18
N THR A 37 15.17 -7.02 3.46
CA THR A 37 15.77 -7.14 2.13
C THR A 37 14.67 -6.96 1.08
N SER A 38 14.95 -6.16 0.06
CA SER A 38 14.11 -6.07 -1.14
C SER A 38 12.67 -5.56 -0.95
N PRO A 39 12.43 -4.41 -0.25
CA PRO A 39 11.13 -3.76 -0.27
C PRO A 39 10.92 -3.02 -1.62
N GLU A 40 10.66 -3.78 -2.68
CA GLU A 40 10.25 -3.26 -3.99
C GLU A 40 8.75 -3.49 -4.23
N GLU A 41 8.24 -2.97 -5.36
CA GLU A 41 6.83 -3.03 -5.76
C GLU A 41 5.91 -2.59 -4.61
N VAL A 42 5.91 -1.27 -4.36
CA VAL A 42 5.31 -0.69 -3.16
C VAL A 42 3.93 -0.11 -3.43
N THR A 43 3.05 -0.21 -2.44
CA THR A 43 1.78 0.54 -2.38
C THR A 43 1.58 1.18 -1.03
N ILE A 44 0.82 2.28 -1.00
CA ILE A 44 0.46 3.01 0.22
C ILE A 44 -0.97 3.50 0.12
N SER A 45 -1.71 3.44 1.23
CA SER A 45 -3.07 3.93 1.36
C SER A 45 -3.25 4.69 2.67
N ILE A 46 -4.07 5.74 2.62
CA ILE A 46 -4.41 6.58 3.77
C ILE A 46 -5.86 6.29 4.13
N ASN A 47 -6.12 6.00 5.40
CA ASN A 47 -7.47 5.74 5.86
C ASN A 47 -8.33 7.02 5.77
N PRO A 48 -9.42 7.02 4.97
CA PRO A 48 -10.21 8.23 4.73
C PRO A 48 -11.04 8.65 5.96
N VAL A 49 -11.31 7.76 6.91
CA VAL A 49 -12.04 8.09 8.15
C VAL A 49 -11.11 8.44 9.31
N ASN A 50 -9.82 8.09 9.20
CA ASN A 50 -8.80 8.44 10.18
C ASN A 50 -7.43 8.63 9.49
N PRO A 51 -7.10 9.83 9.02
CA PRO A 51 -5.83 10.09 8.34
C PRO A 51 -4.55 9.83 9.16
N GLN A 52 -4.67 9.56 10.47
CA GLN A 52 -3.54 9.09 11.27
C GLN A 52 -3.22 7.62 11.01
N ASN A 53 -4.17 6.82 10.50
CA ASN A 53 -3.95 5.44 10.11
C ASN A 53 -3.56 5.34 8.64
N LEU A 54 -2.30 4.94 8.39
CA LEU A 54 -1.80 4.65 7.05
C LEU A 54 -1.41 3.18 6.99
N ALA A 55 -1.44 2.62 5.78
CA ALA A 55 -0.96 1.28 5.53
C ALA A 55 -0.16 1.26 4.22
N ALA A 56 0.85 0.40 4.16
CA ALA A 56 1.64 0.18 2.96
C ALA A 56 1.96 -1.31 2.80
N GLY A 57 2.39 -1.71 1.61
CA GLY A 57 2.85 -3.06 1.30
C GLY A 57 4.08 -3.02 0.41
N ALA A 58 4.93 -4.05 0.52
CA ALA A 58 6.08 -4.28 -0.36
C ALA A 58 6.30 -5.78 -0.57
N ASN A 59 7.02 -6.13 -1.62
CA ASN A 59 7.39 -7.51 -1.90
C ASN A 59 8.24 -8.14 -0.78
N ILE A 60 8.12 -9.45 -0.52
CA ILE A 60 7.14 -10.39 -1.09
C ILE A 60 5.84 -10.40 -0.27
N ASP A 61 5.95 -10.21 1.03
CA ASP A 61 4.85 -10.33 1.98
C ASP A 61 4.87 -9.24 3.06
N TYR A 62 5.66 -8.18 2.89
CA TYR A 62 5.71 -7.12 3.89
C TYR A 62 4.45 -6.26 3.87
N TYR A 63 3.85 -6.09 5.04
CA TYR A 63 2.88 -5.03 5.28
C TYR A 63 3.41 -4.06 6.32
N TYR A 64 2.97 -2.81 6.20
CA TYR A 64 3.32 -1.73 7.11
C TYR A 64 2.06 -1.02 7.55
N TYR A 65 2.05 -0.55 8.78
CA TYR A 65 1.00 0.35 9.24
C TYR A 65 1.55 1.44 10.16
N SER A 66 0.87 2.57 10.17
CA SER A 66 1.12 3.72 11.03
C SER A 66 -0.18 4.15 11.68
N PHE A 67 -0.10 4.72 12.88
CA PHE A 67 -1.21 5.34 13.62
C PHE A 67 -0.94 6.80 13.99
N ASP A 68 0.12 7.39 13.46
CA ASP A 68 0.53 8.78 13.74
C ASP A 68 0.73 9.62 12.49
N GLY A 69 0.07 9.25 11.38
CA GLY A 69 0.14 9.98 10.12
C GLY A 69 1.41 9.67 9.31
N GLY A 70 2.04 8.52 9.55
CA GLY A 70 3.24 8.07 8.84
C GLY A 70 4.55 8.58 9.44
N LEU A 71 4.55 9.02 10.71
CA LEU A 71 5.77 9.45 11.42
C LEU A 71 6.54 8.23 11.97
N THR A 72 5.81 7.20 12.40
CA THR A 72 6.36 5.90 12.78
C THR A 72 5.59 4.78 12.09
N TRP A 73 6.28 3.68 11.81
CA TRP A 73 5.75 2.53 11.09
C TRP A 73 6.06 1.24 11.85
N THR A 74 5.12 0.30 11.81
CA THR A 74 5.34 -1.09 12.22
C THR A 74 5.29 -1.97 11.00
N GLU A 75 6.29 -2.84 10.86
CA GLU A 75 6.41 -3.85 9.80
C GLU A 75 5.88 -5.21 10.31
N GLY A 76 5.32 -6.00 9.40
CA GLY A 76 5.03 -7.41 9.60
C GLY A 76 5.01 -8.19 8.29
N ASN A 77 4.98 -9.52 8.38
CA ASN A 77 4.86 -10.41 7.22
C ASN A 77 3.44 -10.99 7.13
N LEU A 78 2.86 -10.85 5.95
CA LEU A 78 1.52 -11.31 5.63
C LEU A 78 1.51 -12.85 5.47
N THR A 79 0.43 -13.50 5.90
CA THR A 79 0.27 -14.95 5.73
C THR A 79 -1.10 -15.28 5.21
N SER A 80 -1.24 -16.33 4.40
CA SER A 80 -2.51 -16.83 3.89
C SER A 80 -2.41 -18.33 3.64
N SER A 81 -3.52 -19.06 3.78
CA SER A 81 -3.64 -20.44 3.31
C SER A 81 -3.41 -20.58 1.81
N PHE A 82 -3.53 -19.48 1.05
CA PHE A 82 -3.26 -19.43 -0.38
C PHE A 82 -1.79 -19.07 -0.71
N GLY A 83 -0.91 -18.95 0.30
CA GLY A 83 0.43 -18.39 0.13
C GLY A 83 0.40 -16.90 -0.20
N VAL A 84 1.58 -16.27 -0.20
CA VAL A 84 1.78 -14.86 -0.56
C VAL A 84 2.97 -14.78 -1.51
N TRP A 85 2.85 -14.04 -2.61
CA TRP A 85 3.89 -13.99 -3.64
C TRP A 85 4.23 -12.60 -4.18
N GLY A 86 3.72 -11.53 -3.57
CA GLY A 86 4.08 -10.15 -3.93
C GLY A 86 3.00 -9.39 -4.68
N ASP A 87 3.45 -8.35 -5.40
CA ASP A 87 2.65 -7.32 -6.08
C ASP A 87 1.56 -6.70 -5.20
N PRO A 88 1.95 -6.18 -4.03
CA PRO A 88 0.98 -5.79 -3.02
C PRO A 88 0.12 -4.60 -3.46
N CYS A 89 -1.19 -4.73 -3.32
CA CYS A 89 -2.13 -3.62 -3.48
C CYS A 89 -2.87 -3.34 -2.17
N VAL A 90 -2.45 -2.30 -1.43
CA VAL A 90 -3.09 -1.89 -0.18
C VAL A 90 -4.15 -0.80 -0.42
N HIS A 91 -5.36 -0.99 0.11
CA HIS A 91 -6.49 -0.09 -0.14
C HIS A 91 -7.43 0.03 1.07
N PHE A 92 -7.75 1.27 1.49
CA PHE A 92 -8.84 1.55 2.43
C PHE A 92 -10.15 1.83 1.69
N ASP A 93 -11.25 1.19 2.11
CA ASP A 93 -12.59 1.54 1.65
C ASP A 93 -13.16 2.81 2.32
N GLY A 94 -14.37 3.21 1.93
CA GLY A 94 -15.00 4.45 2.38
C GLY A 94 -15.41 4.41 3.85
N SER A 95 -15.47 3.23 4.45
CA SER A 95 -15.68 3.02 5.88
C SER A 95 -14.37 2.87 6.67
N GLY A 96 -13.22 2.92 6.00
CA GLY A 96 -11.91 2.73 6.63
C GLY A 96 -11.56 1.29 6.93
N ASN A 97 -12.22 0.31 6.29
CA ASN A 97 -11.71 -1.06 6.32
C ASN A 97 -10.51 -1.16 5.39
N LEU A 98 -9.50 -1.92 5.81
CA LEU A 98 -8.25 -2.06 5.09
C LEU A 98 -8.18 -3.41 4.36
N TYR A 99 -7.76 -3.38 3.10
CA TYR A 99 -7.59 -4.54 2.24
C TYR A 99 -6.17 -4.62 1.68
N TYR A 100 -5.72 -5.84 1.41
CA TYR A 100 -4.42 -6.16 0.82
C TYR A 100 -4.65 -7.18 -0.31
N GLY A 101 -4.47 -6.74 -1.55
CA GLY A 101 -4.35 -7.61 -2.72
C GLY A 101 -2.92 -8.14 -2.81
N HIS A 102 -2.78 -9.44 -3.07
CA HIS A 102 -1.49 -10.03 -3.42
C HIS A 102 -1.65 -11.22 -4.36
N LEU A 103 -0.54 -11.56 -5.01
CA LEU A 103 -0.36 -12.81 -5.73
C LEU A 103 -0.32 -14.02 -4.80
N SER A 104 -0.66 -15.19 -5.34
CA SER A 104 -0.71 -16.44 -4.57
C SER A 104 0.41 -17.42 -4.94
N ASN A 105 0.78 -18.25 -3.98
CA ASN A 105 1.62 -19.43 -4.21
C ASN A 105 1.21 -20.53 -3.20
N PRO A 106 0.01 -21.11 -3.36
CA PRO A 106 -0.58 -21.99 -2.36
C PRO A 106 0.16 -23.32 -2.22
N PRO A 107 0.30 -23.85 -1.00
CA PRO A 107 0.76 -25.22 -0.80
C PRO A 107 -0.14 -26.22 -1.54
N GLY A 108 0.41 -26.92 -2.54
CA GLY A 108 -0.32 -27.91 -3.33
C GLY A 108 -1.16 -27.33 -4.48
N GLY A 109 -1.08 -26.02 -4.75
CA GLY A 109 -1.55 -25.43 -6.00
C GLY A 109 -0.41 -25.01 -6.91
N SER A 110 -0.71 -24.17 -7.90
CA SER A 110 0.26 -23.67 -8.86
C SER A 110 0.76 -22.29 -8.48
N TRP A 111 1.95 -21.93 -8.93
CA TRP A 111 2.45 -20.56 -8.84
C TRP A 111 1.46 -19.59 -9.50
N LEU A 112 1.13 -18.47 -8.83
CA LEU A 112 0.22 -17.44 -9.33
C LEU A 112 -1.19 -17.94 -9.72
N ASP A 113 -1.69 -19.01 -9.10
CA ASP A 113 -2.93 -19.66 -9.56
C ASP A 113 -4.20 -18.80 -9.38
N ARG A 114 -4.15 -17.78 -8.52
CA ARG A 114 -5.23 -16.83 -8.21
C ARG A 114 -4.70 -15.50 -7.65
N ILE A 115 -5.56 -14.50 -7.66
CA ILE A 115 -5.39 -13.28 -6.86
C ILE A 115 -6.03 -13.49 -5.48
N VAL A 116 -5.41 -12.96 -4.42
CA VAL A 116 -5.94 -13.06 -3.05
C VAL A 116 -6.17 -11.66 -2.49
N VAL A 117 -7.32 -11.46 -1.86
CA VAL A 117 -7.63 -10.22 -1.13
C VAL A 117 -7.81 -10.55 0.35
N GLN A 118 -6.95 -10.01 1.20
CA GLN A 118 -7.03 -10.09 2.65
C GLN A 118 -7.63 -8.81 3.23
N LYS A 119 -8.29 -8.92 4.39
CA LYS A 119 -8.89 -7.79 5.10
C LYS A 119 -8.29 -7.69 6.50
N SER A 120 -7.93 -6.48 6.92
CA SER A 120 -7.60 -6.16 8.30
C SER A 120 -8.81 -5.52 8.99
N LEU A 121 -9.07 -5.94 10.25
CA LEU A 121 -10.13 -5.39 11.09
C LEU A 121 -9.61 -4.37 12.12
N ASN A 122 -8.30 -4.16 12.15
CA ASN A 122 -7.62 -3.36 13.18
C ASN A 122 -6.51 -2.48 12.58
N GLY A 123 -6.80 -1.87 11.43
CA GLY A 123 -5.97 -0.82 10.83
C GLY A 123 -4.58 -1.28 10.36
N GLY A 124 -4.41 -2.58 10.09
CA GLY A 124 -3.16 -3.17 9.59
C GLY A 124 -2.39 -4.00 10.62
N VAL A 125 -2.82 -4.06 11.88
CA VAL A 125 -2.12 -4.83 12.93
C VAL A 125 -2.16 -6.33 12.66
N SER A 126 -3.29 -6.85 12.20
CA SER A 126 -3.46 -8.26 11.83
C SER A 126 -4.40 -8.42 10.63
N TRP A 127 -4.27 -9.54 9.93
CA TRP A 127 -4.98 -9.82 8.70
C TRP A 127 -5.74 -11.13 8.77
N LEU A 128 -6.94 -11.16 8.19
CA LEU A 128 -7.71 -12.37 7.96
C LEU A 128 -7.15 -13.11 6.74
N ASN A 129 -7.26 -14.44 6.73
CA ASN A 129 -6.75 -15.34 5.69
C ASN A 129 -7.00 -14.93 4.22
N GLY A 130 -8.08 -14.19 3.97
CA GLY A 130 -8.45 -13.69 2.65
C GLY A 130 -9.31 -14.63 1.82
N ALA A 131 -9.73 -14.10 0.68
CA ALA A 131 -10.50 -14.81 -0.34
C ALA A 131 -9.74 -14.77 -1.67
N GLY A 132 -9.79 -15.88 -2.41
CA GLY A 132 -9.17 -15.99 -3.74
C GLY A 132 -10.16 -15.75 -4.87
N ILE A 133 -9.72 -15.09 -5.94
CA ILE A 133 -10.46 -14.86 -7.19
C ILE A 133 -9.60 -15.22 -8.40
N GLY A 134 -10.24 -15.55 -9.52
CA GLY A 134 -9.54 -15.79 -10.79
C GLY A 134 -8.89 -17.16 -10.96
N LEU A 135 -9.09 -18.12 -10.04
CA LEU A 135 -8.58 -19.48 -10.20
C LEU A 135 -9.09 -20.14 -11.49
N ASN A 136 -8.18 -20.48 -12.40
CA ASN A 136 -8.53 -21.02 -13.71
C ASN A 136 -7.47 -22.00 -14.25
N GLY A 137 -7.49 -23.23 -13.73
CA GLY A 137 -6.61 -24.30 -14.18
C GLY A 137 -5.14 -24.01 -13.89
N MET A 138 -4.31 -23.98 -14.94
CA MET A 138 -2.87 -23.75 -14.86
C MET A 138 -2.46 -22.33 -15.30
N LYS A 139 -3.42 -21.41 -15.43
CA LYS A 139 -3.17 -20.05 -15.90
C LYS A 139 -2.67 -19.19 -14.76
N ASP A 140 -1.65 -18.39 -15.06
CA ASP A 140 -1.05 -17.46 -14.10
C ASP A 140 -1.89 -16.18 -14.01
N GLN A 141 -2.06 -15.67 -12.80
CA GLN A 141 -2.79 -14.44 -12.49
C GLN A 141 -1.80 -13.44 -11.90
N ASP A 142 -1.69 -12.24 -12.49
CA ASP A 142 -0.76 -11.22 -12.03
C ASP A 142 -1.29 -9.79 -12.25
N LYS A 143 -0.69 -8.84 -11.53
CA LYS A 143 -0.93 -7.40 -11.54
C LYS A 143 -2.37 -7.03 -11.19
N GLU A 144 -2.82 -7.46 -10.01
CA GLU A 144 -4.08 -6.98 -9.46
C GLU A 144 -4.00 -5.52 -9.01
N TRP A 145 -5.14 -4.85 -9.11
CA TRP A 145 -5.32 -3.55 -8.50
C TRP A 145 -6.71 -3.42 -7.90
N LEU A 146 -6.76 -2.97 -6.65
CA LEU A 146 -8.00 -2.79 -5.90
C LEU A 146 -8.55 -1.38 -6.10
N ALA A 147 -9.87 -1.29 -6.14
CA ALA A 147 -10.62 -0.06 -5.94
C ALA A 147 -11.87 -0.37 -5.11
N SER A 148 -12.53 0.65 -4.58
CA SER A 148 -13.80 0.48 -3.90
C SER A 148 -14.79 1.58 -4.25
N ASP A 149 -16.08 1.29 -4.10
CA ASP A 149 -17.10 2.33 -4.19
C ASP A 149 -17.09 3.19 -2.92
N MET A 150 -16.56 4.41 -3.06
CA MET A 150 -16.45 5.39 -1.97
C MET A 150 -17.68 6.31 -1.87
N THR A 151 -18.70 6.11 -2.71
CA THR A 151 -19.87 6.98 -2.80
C THR A 151 -20.98 6.53 -1.85
N SER A 152 -22.14 7.19 -1.88
CA SER A 152 -23.34 6.78 -1.14
C SER A 152 -24.23 5.82 -1.94
N SER A 153 -23.68 5.08 -2.90
CA SER A 153 -24.45 4.12 -3.70
C SER A 153 -24.84 2.88 -2.87
N PRO A 154 -25.80 2.06 -3.33
CA PRO A 154 -26.11 0.77 -2.72
C PRO A 154 -24.93 -0.22 -2.68
N PHE A 155 -23.87 0.02 -3.46
CA PHE A 155 -22.67 -0.79 -3.55
C PHE A 155 -21.49 -0.21 -2.76
N ARG A 156 -21.73 0.81 -1.92
CA ARG A 156 -20.71 1.43 -1.09
C ARG A 156 -19.87 0.38 -0.37
N ASP A 157 -18.55 0.57 -0.38
CA ASP A 157 -17.53 -0.30 0.19
C ASP A 157 -17.38 -1.68 -0.48
N ASN A 158 -18.08 -1.94 -1.59
CA ASN A 158 -17.70 -3.07 -2.46
C ASN A 158 -16.28 -2.86 -2.97
N ILE A 159 -15.48 -3.93 -2.89
CA ILE A 159 -14.14 -3.99 -3.48
C ILE A 159 -14.25 -4.53 -4.89
N TYR A 160 -13.59 -3.85 -5.81
CA TYR A 160 -13.47 -4.23 -7.21
C TYR A 160 -12.01 -4.51 -7.51
N VAL A 161 -11.77 -5.56 -8.29
CA VAL A 161 -10.42 -5.98 -8.64
C VAL A 161 -10.32 -6.16 -10.13
N SER A 162 -9.31 -5.54 -10.75
CA SER A 162 -8.88 -5.91 -12.10
C SER A 162 -7.50 -6.55 -12.02
N TRP A 163 -7.25 -7.56 -12.83
CA TRP A 163 -5.95 -8.22 -12.92
C TRP A 163 -5.73 -8.83 -14.31
N THR A 164 -4.52 -9.27 -14.61
CA THR A 164 -4.17 -9.92 -15.87
C THR A 164 -4.07 -11.43 -15.68
N GLU A 165 -4.75 -12.19 -16.53
CA GLU A 165 -4.58 -13.63 -16.65
C GLU A 165 -3.68 -13.94 -17.86
N PHE A 166 -2.72 -14.84 -17.70
CA PHE A 166 -1.82 -15.31 -18.72
C PHE A 166 -2.09 -16.78 -19.04
N ASP A 167 -1.97 -17.18 -20.31
CA ASP A 167 -1.90 -18.62 -20.65
C ASP A 167 -0.63 -19.26 -20.05
N ALA A 168 0.49 -18.53 -20.10
CA ALA A 168 1.75 -18.86 -19.42
C ALA A 168 2.59 -17.59 -19.21
N TYR A 169 3.07 -17.37 -17.98
CA TYR A 169 3.83 -16.18 -17.61
C TYR A 169 5.16 -16.10 -18.37
N GLY A 170 5.46 -14.93 -18.93
CA GLY A 170 6.70 -14.70 -19.68
C GLY A 170 6.86 -15.54 -20.96
N SER A 171 5.79 -16.14 -21.46
CA SER A 171 5.85 -16.94 -22.69
C SER A 171 6.27 -16.10 -23.91
N THR A 172 7.05 -16.73 -24.79
CA THR A 172 7.44 -16.17 -26.10
C THR A 172 6.66 -16.80 -27.27
N SER A 173 5.76 -17.74 -26.97
CA SER A 173 4.91 -18.38 -27.97
C SER A 173 3.89 -17.38 -28.52
N PRO A 174 3.74 -17.24 -29.85
CA PRO A 174 2.71 -16.37 -30.43
C PRO A 174 1.29 -16.93 -30.30
N LEU A 175 1.15 -18.17 -29.81
CA LEU A 175 -0.15 -18.80 -29.55
C LEU A 175 -0.66 -18.51 -28.14
N ASP A 176 0.22 -18.10 -27.23
CA ASP A 176 -0.17 -17.74 -25.87
C ASP A 176 -0.63 -16.27 -25.85
N SER A 177 -1.59 -16.00 -24.96
CA SER A 177 -2.21 -14.70 -24.83
C SER A 177 -2.37 -14.32 -23.36
N SER A 178 -2.67 -13.03 -23.14
CA SER A 178 -3.15 -12.55 -21.86
C SER A 178 -4.48 -11.81 -22.03
N ARG A 179 -5.26 -11.74 -20.95
CA ARG A 179 -6.51 -10.99 -20.89
C ARG A 179 -6.68 -10.30 -19.54
N ILE A 180 -7.34 -9.16 -19.54
CA ILE A 180 -7.69 -8.44 -18.31
C ILE A 180 -9.04 -8.98 -17.82
N LEU A 181 -9.08 -9.37 -16.54
CA LEU A 181 -10.28 -9.80 -15.84
C LEU A 181 -10.74 -8.73 -14.85
N PHE A 182 -11.99 -8.84 -14.41
CA PHE A 182 -12.61 -7.94 -13.44
C PHE A 182 -13.55 -8.74 -12.53
N SER A 183 -13.56 -8.43 -11.24
CA SER A 183 -14.47 -8.99 -10.24
C SER A 183 -14.96 -7.94 -9.26
#